data_AF-A0A1E3XA07-F1
#
_entry.id   AF-A0A1E3XA07-F1
#
_cell.length_a   1.000
_cell.length_b   1.000
_cell.length_c   1.000
_cell.angle_alpha   90.00
_cell.angle_beta   90.00
_cell.angle_gamma   90.00
#
_symmetry.space_group_name_H-M   'P 1'
#
loop_
_entity.id
_entity.type
_entity.pdbx_description
1 polymer ?
#
loop_
_entity_poly.entity_id
_entity_poly.type
_entity_poly.pdbx_seq_one_letter_code
_entity_poly.pdbx_strand_id
1 'polypeptide(L)' 'MIVSMGERKDSENIESRLKENIRIHNARGIRNYKISMSVGIAYYDPENPVSFDELLVRADELMYDQKLVVKY' A
#
# COMPACT_ATOMS: atom_id res chain seq x y z
N MET A 1 -4.63 3.85 -1.37
CA MET A 1 -4.38 4.51 -0.08
C MET A 1 -4.79 3.58 1.06
N ILE A 2 -3.89 3.26 1.97
CA ILE A 2 -4.21 2.57 3.23
C ILE A 2 -3.65 3.43 4.37
N VAL A 3 -4.49 3.79 5.35
CA VAL A 3 -4.06 4.48 6.57
C VAL A 3 -4.13 3.48 7.71
N SER A 4 -2.98 3.21 8.33
CA SER A 4 -2.83 2.24 9.42
C SER A 4 -2.44 2.95 10.70
N MET A 5 -3.16 2.67 11.79
CA MET A 5 -2.84 3.14 13.13
C MET A 5 -2.24 1.97 13.91
N GLY A 6 -0.91 1.91 13.97
CA GLY A 6 -0.15 0.79 14.55
C GLY A 6 1.37 0.94 14.33
N GLU A 7 2.16 0.06 14.93
CA GLU A 7 3.62 0.07 14.73
C GLU A 7 3.98 -0.21 13.26
N ARG A 8 5.09 0.35 12.75
CA ARG A 8 5.52 0.18 11.34
C ARG A 8 5.49 -1.28 10.86
N LYS A 9 5.78 -2.20 11.78
CA LYS A 9 5.81 -3.65 11.57
C LYS A 9 4.47 -4.25 11.16
N ASP A 10 3.34 -3.67 11.56
CA ASP A 10 2.00 -4.17 11.23
C ASP A 10 1.62 -3.89 9.77
N SER A 11 2.20 -2.86 9.17
CA SER A 11 1.84 -2.43 7.83
C SER A 11 2.71 -3.07 6.75
N GLU A 12 3.97 -3.36 7.06
CA GLU A 12 4.80 -4.27 6.25
C GLU A 12 4.11 -5.64 6.09
N ASN A 13 3.43 -6.10 7.14
CA ASN A 13 2.61 -7.30 7.10
C ASN A 13 1.38 -7.14 6.19
N ILE A 14 0.72 -5.98 6.17
CA ILE A 14 -0.45 -5.73 5.31
C ILE A 14 -0.03 -5.67 3.83
N GLU A 15 1.03 -4.94 3.49
CA GLU A 15 1.51 -4.83 2.11
C GLU A 15 1.94 -6.20 1.57
N SER A 16 2.71 -6.94 2.36
CA SER A 16 3.20 -8.26 1.97
C SER A 16 2.05 -9.25 1.76
N ARG A 17 1.06 -9.26 2.66
CA ARG A 17 -0.14 -10.10 2.52
C ARG A 17 -0.97 -9.74 1.29
N LEU A 18 -1.10 -8.45 0.99
CA LEU A 18 -1.83 -7.99 -0.20
C LEU A 18 -1.13 -8.42 -1.49
N LYS A 19 0.19 -8.22 -1.58
CA LYS A 19 1.01 -8.66 -2.74
C LYS A 19 0.94 -10.17 -2.94
N GLU A 20 1.00 -10.94 -1.86
CA GLU A 20 0.90 -12.41 -1.95
C GLU A 20 -0.47 -12.87 -2.43
N ASN A 21 -1.56 -12.26 -1.95
CA ASN A 21 -2.90 -12.57 -2.44
C ASN A 21 -3.08 -12.23 -3.93
N ILE A 22 -2.52 -11.12 -4.39
CA ILE A 22 -2.50 -10.75 -5.81
C ILE A 22 -1.71 -11.78 -6.62
N ARG A 23 -0.55 -12.22 -6.13
CA ARG A 23 0.27 -13.27 -6.76
C ARG A 23 -0.50 -14.58 -6.89
N ILE A 24 -1.15 -15.03 -5.81
CA ILE A 24 -1.98 -16.25 -5.79
C ILE A 24 -3.15 -16.10 -6.78
N HIS A 25 -3.82 -14.95 -6.80
CA HIS A 25 -4.94 -14.71 -7.71
C HIS A 25 -4.50 -14.80 -9.19
N ASN A 26 -3.37 -14.17 -9.53
CA ASN A 26 -2.80 -14.21 -10.88
C ASN A 26 -2.33 -15.62 -11.27
N ALA A 27 -1.80 -16.39 -10.32
CA ALA A 27 -1.33 -17.76 -10.55
C ALA A 27 -2.48 -18.76 -10.78
N ARG A 28 -3.67 -18.51 -10.21
CA ARG A 28 -4.84 -19.38 -10.42
C ARG A 28 -5.39 -19.34 -11.84
N GLY A 29 -5.01 -18.36 -12.66
CA GLY A 29 -5.35 -18.32 -14.10
C GLY A 29 -6.85 -18.28 -14.41
N ILE A 30 -7.71 -17.97 -13.42
CA ILE A 30 -9.18 -17.94 -13.57
C ILE A 30 -9.63 -16.85 -14.56
N ARG A 31 -8.80 -15.82 -14.75
CA ARG A 31 -9.04 -14.71 -15.68
C ARG A 31 -7.86 -14.60 -16.66
N ASN A 32 -8.14 -14.22 -17.90
CA ASN A 32 -7.14 -14.04 -18.97
C ASN A 32 -6.24 -12.80 -18.78
N TYR A 33 -6.22 -12.19 -17.60
CA TYR A 33 -5.41 -11.02 -17.29
C TYR A 33 -4.84 -11.12 -15.89
N LYS A 34 -3.65 -10.52 -15.71
CA LYS A 34 -3.02 -10.34 -14.40
C LYS A 34 -3.43 -8.99 -13.83
N ILE A 35 -3.74 -8.96 -12.54
CA ILE A 35 -3.98 -7.71 -11.80
C ILE A 35 -2.71 -7.27 -11.08
N SER A 36 -2.49 -5.96 -11.02
CA SER A 36 -1.47 -5.31 -10.19
C SER A 36 -2.10 -4.12 -9.47
N MET A 37 -1.54 -3.74 -8.32
CA MET A 37 -2.03 -2.63 -7.51
C MET A 37 -0.85 -1.89 -6.88
N SER A 38 -0.86 -0.57 -6.96
CA SER A 38 0.06 0.33 -6.26
C SER A 38 -0.59 0.81 -4.96
N VAL A 39 0.13 0.78 -3.85
CA VAL A 39 -0.43 1.09 -2.53
C VAL A 39 0.54 1.97 -1.75
N GLY A 40 0.13 3.19 -1.45
CA GLY A 40 0.82 4.04 -0.49
C GLY A 40 0.25 3.83 0.92
N ILE A 41 1.17 3.74 1.88
CA ILE A 41 0.88 3.51 3.31
C ILE A 41 1.52 4.64 4.10
N ALA A 42 0.72 5.42 4.82
CA ALA A 42 1.19 6.44 5.75
C ALA A 42 0.94 6.02 7.20
N TYR A 43 1.86 6.41 8.08
CA TYR A 43 1.86 6.09 9.50
C TYR A 43 1.59 7.34 10.31
N TYR A 44 0.67 7.23 11.27
CA TYR A 44 0.54 8.23 12.32
C TYR A 44 1.67 8.05 13.34
N ASP A 45 2.46 9.10 13.55
CA ASP A 45 3.50 9.14 14.58
C ASP A 45 2.94 9.83 15.84
N PRO A 46 2.79 9.13 16.97
CA PRO A 46 2.34 9.74 18.21
C PRO A 46 3.31 10.79 18.78
N GLU A 47 4.61 10.69 18.47
CA GLU A 47 5.61 11.69 18.90
C GLU A 47 5.55 12.96 18.04
N ASN A 48 5.08 12.84 16.80
CA ASN A 48 4.88 13.93 15.85
C ASN A 48 3.46 13.89 15.27
N PRO A 49 2.45 14.31 16.05
CA PRO A 49 1.06 14.23 15.64
C PRO A 49 0.82 15.13 14.42
N VAL A 50 0.28 14.54 13.36
CA VAL A 50 -0.11 15.23 12.13
C VAL A 50 -1.60 15.13 11.93
N SER A 51 -2.17 16.05 11.14
CA SER A 51 -3.59 15.98 10.82
C SER A 51 -3.90 14.73 9.99
N PHE A 52 -5.16 14.30 10.04
CA PHE A 52 -5.62 13.19 9.20
C PHE A 52 -5.46 13.51 7.71
N ASP A 53 -5.76 14.74 7.30
CA ASP A 53 -5.57 15.19 5.91
C ASP A 53 -4.11 15.07 5.46
N GLU A 54 -3.16 15.40 6.34
CA GLU A 54 -1.73 15.28 6.03
C GLU A 54 -1.30 13.81 5.90
N LEU A 55 -1.88 12.90 6.70
CA LEU A 55 -1.66 11.47 6.53
C LEU A 55 -2.21 10.95 5.21
N LEU A 56 -3.38 11.42 4.79
CA LEU A 56 -3.98 11.05 3.51
C LEU A 56 -3.09 11.52 2.36
N VAL A 57 -2.62 12.77 2.39
CA VAL A 57 -1.71 13.32 1.38
C VAL A 57 -0.43 12.50 1.30
N ARG A 58 0.21 12.19 2.43
CA ARG A 58 1.42 11.34 2.47
C ARG A 58 1.16 9.95 1.89
N ALA A 59 0.01 9.34 2.20
CA ALA A 59 -0.34 8.04 1.65
C ALA A 59 -0.59 8.09 0.13
N ASP A 60 -1.13 9.19 -0.39
CA ASP A 60 -1.30 9.37 -1.83
C ASP A 60 0.01 9.67 -2.56
N GLU A 61 0.90 10.46 -1.97
CA GLU A 61 2.25 10.70 -2.50
C GLU A 61 3.02 9.38 -2.63
N LEU A 62 3.05 8.57 -1.56
CA LEU A 62 3.70 7.26 -1.57
C LEU A 62 3.08 6.30 -2.59
N MET A 63 1.76 6.38 -2.81
CA MET A 63 1.10 5.59 -3.85
C MET A 63 1.51 6.06 -5.24
N TYR A 64 1.59 7.37 -5.46
CA TYR A 64 1.99 7.95 -6.73
C TYR A 64 3.43 7.56 -7.07
N ASP A 65 4.34 7.64 -6.10
CA ASP A 65 5.72 7.18 -6.24
C ASP A 65 5.77 5.70 -6.61
N GLN A 66 5.04 4.84 -5.90
CA GLN A 66 4.96 3.41 -6.26
C GLN A 66 4.40 3.20 -7.66
N LYS A 67 3.37 3.95 -8.06
CA LYS A 67 2.77 3.85 -9.40
C LYS A 67 3.75 4.23 -10.51
N LEU A 68 4.62 5.21 -10.26
CA LEU A 68 5.69 5.61 -11.19
C LEU A 68 6.76 4.51 -11.34
N VAL A 69 7.03 3.76 -10.28
CA VAL A 69 8.02 2.65 -10.28
C VAL A 69 7.52 1.41 -11.02
N VAL A 70 6.21 1.19 -11.18
CA VAL A 70 5.65 0.05 -11.96
C VAL A 70 5.74 0.28 -13.49
N LYS A 71 6.31 1.38 -13.96
CA LYS A 71 6.72 1.50 -15.36
C LYS A 71 8.03 0.73 -15.55
N TYR A 72 8.01 -0.31 -16.37
CA TYR A 72 9.03 -0.91 -17.26
C TYR A 72 8.94 -2.45 -17.29
#